data_AF-A0A4S8MUB2-F1
#
_entry.id   AF-A0A4S8MUB2-F1
#
_cell.length_a   1.000
_cell.length_b   1.000
_cell.length_c   1.000
_cell.angle_alpha   90.00
_cell.angle_beta   90.00
_cell.angle_gamma   90.00
#
_symmetry.space_group_name_H-M   'P 1'
#
loop_
_entity.id
_entity.type
_entity.pdbx_description
1 polymer ?
#
loop_
_entity_poly.entity_id
_entity_poly.type
_entity_poly.pdbx_seq_one_letter_code
_entity_poly.pdbx_strand_id
1 'polypeptide(L)'
;MPRVWYICMDEVPGVPLHKVIHTLSPQQLDHIASQLKAILDEMHSISAPHLGSVNGGPFRNQYFYLRSLQPKKVWTSVPEFIDHFRQLLMLFGTVEYTEELLADFPQDGAFCFTHGDLIPQNILVNGSTITGIIDWSTAGFYPAFWEYCRMHEEASNYPGWSHILDIIFPAPRREREIAAFHRLRGVLEYNL
;
A
#
# COMPACT_ATOMS: atom_id res chain seq x y z
N MET A 1 -24.51 8.00 -21.96
CA MET A 1 -24.23 8.33 -20.55
C MET A 1 -23.26 7.28 -20.01
N PRO A 2 -22.15 7.64 -19.35
CA PRO A 2 -21.32 6.65 -18.67
C PRO A 2 -22.16 5.95 -17.58
N ARG A 3 -21.97 4.64 -17.42
CA ARG A 3 -22.61 3.89 -16.34
C ARG A 3 -21.88 4.22 -15.04
N VAL A 4 -22.59 4.79 -14.08
CA VAL A 4 -22.07 5.05 -12.73
C VAL A 4 -22.61 3.96 -11.82
N TRP A 5 -21.74 3.43 -10.96
CA TRP A 5 -22.08 2.44 -9.94
C TRP A 5 -21.95 3.10 -8.57
N TYR A 6 -22.86 2.78 -7.66
CA TYR A 6 -22.85 3.25 -6.29
C TYR A 6 -22.72 2.05 -5.36
N ILE A 7 -21.88 2.18 -4.34
CA ILE A 7 -21.79 1.25 -3.22
C ILE A 7 -22.32 1.99 -2.00
N CYS A 8 -23.32 1.42 -1.32
CA CYS A 8 -23.82 1.93 -0.04
C CYS A 8 -23.27 1.02 1.06
N MET A 9 -22.68 1.64 2.08
CA MET A 9 -22.08 0.96 3.23
C MET A 9 -22.49 1.68 4.50
N ASP A 10 -22.46 0.97 5.62
CA ASP A 10 -22.70 1.57 6.93
C ASP A 10 -21.56 2.56 7.26
N GLU A 11 -21.93 3.68 7.89
CA GLU A 11 -20.94 4.65 8.36
C GLU A 11 -20.21 4.10 9.58
N VAL A 12 -18.88 4.02 9.47
CA VAL A 12 -18.03 3.63 10.60
C VAL A 12 -17.78 4.88 11.46
N PRO A 13 -18.03 4.82 12.78
CA PRO A 13 -17.83 5.98 13.66
C PRO A 13 -16.34 6.32 13.80
N GLY A 14 -16.02 7.58 14.07
CA GLY A 14 -14.66 8.03 14.37
C GLY A 14 -14.17 9.12 13.43
N VAL A 15 -12.89 9.47 13.56
CA VAL A 15 -12.21 10.46 12.72
C VAL A 15 -10.98 9.84 12.06
N PRO A 16 -10.65 10.24 10.82
CA PRO A 16 -9.40 9.81 10.20
C PRO A 16 -8.18 10.12 11.07
N LEU A 17 -7.31 9.13 11.26
CA LEU A 17 -6.17 9.19 12.16
C LEU A 17 -5.26 10.38 11.84
N HIS A 18 -5.00 10.68 10.57
CA HIS A 18 -4.17 11.83 10.17
C HIS A 18 -4.64 13.17 10.79
N LYS A 19 -5.94 13.33 11.06
CA LYS A 19 -6.49 14.56 11.64
C LYS A 19 -6.16 14.73 13.12
N VAL A 20 -5.92 13.63 13.83
CA VAL A 20 -5.75 13.63 15.30
C VAL A 20 -4.42 13.04 15.76
N ILE A 21 -3.64 12.41 14.88
CA ILE A 21 -2.42 11.68 15.23
C ILE A 21 -1.40 12.56 15.98
N HIS A 22 -1.36 13.86 15.67
CA HIS A 22 -0.46 14.83 16.32
C HIS A 22 -0.89 15.22 17.74
N THR A 23 -2.12 14.91 18.16
CA THR A 23 -2.64 15.21 19.51
C THR A 23 -2.53 14.03 20.47
N LEU A 24 -2.16 12.85 19.97
CA LEU A 24 -2.15 11.62 20.75
C LEU A 24 -0.89 11.49 21.60
N SER A 25 -1.04 10.96 22.82
CA SER A 25 0.09 10.63 23.67
C SER A 25 0.85 9.40 23.16
N PRO A 26 2.12 9.18 23.58
CA PRO A 26 2.85 7.97 23.24
C PRO A 26 2.08 6.68 23.57
N GLN A 27 1.42 6.60 24.74
CA GLN A 27 0.63 5.43 25.13
C GLN A 27 -0.59 5.21 24.22
N GLN A 28 -1.18 6.30 23.70
CA GLN A 28 -2.27 6.21 22.73
C GLN A 28 -1.76 5.73 21.37
N LEU A 29 -0.59 6.19 20.95
CA LEU A 29 0.07 5.70 19.73
C LEU A 29 0.47 4.22 19.87
N ASP A 30 0.99 3.80 21.02
CA ASP A 30 1.29 2.39 21.32
C ASP A 30 0.03 1.51 21.20
N HIS A 31 -1.10 1.99 21.73
CA HIS A 31 -2.37 1.29 21.64
C HIS A 31 -2.88 1.17 20.20
N ILE A 32 -2.73 2.23 19.38
CA ILE A 32 -3.07 2.18 17.96
C ILE A 32 -2.13 1.21 17.22
N ALA A 33 -0.84 1.27 17.51
CA ALA A 33 0.15 0.39 16.89
C ALA A 33 -0.14 -1.09 17.16
N SER A 34 -0.55 -1.45 18.37
CA SER A 34 -0.89 -2.85 18.69
C SER A 34 -2.12 -3.34 17.92
N GLN A 35 -3.17 -2.52 17.82
CA GLN A 35 -4.37 -2.85 17.05
C GLN A 35 -4.06 -2.95 15.56
N LEU A 36 -3.31 -1.99 15.02
CA LEU A 36 -2.94 -1.99 13.60
C LEU A 36 -2.03 -3.16 13.25
N LYS A 37 -1.11 -3.53 14.15
CA LYS A 37 -0.29 -4.73 14.00
C LYS A 37 -1.17 -5.99 13.93
N ALA A 38 -2.15 -6.12 14.81
CA ALA A 38 -3.07 -7.27 14.81
C ALA A 38 -3.87 -7.34 13.50
N ILE A 39 -4.37 -6.20 12.99
CA ILE A 39 -5.05 -6.11 11.70
C ILE A 39 -4.12 -6.54 10.55
N LEU A 40 -2.89 -6.05 10.53
CA LEU A 40 -1.90 -6.42 9.52
C LEU A 40 -1.54 -7.91 9.59
N ASP A 41 -1.38 -8.47 10.79
CA ASP A 41 -1.10 -9.90 10.97
C ASP A 41 -2.28 -10.76 10.44
N GLU A 42 -3.53 -10.35 10.69
CA GLU A 42 -4.73 -11.02 10.16
C GLU A 42 -4.78 -10.95 8.64
N MET A 43 -4.61 -9.75 8.06
CA MET A 43 -4.59 -9.56 6.61
C MET A 43 -3.48 -10.39 5.96
N HIS A 44 -2.26 -10.34 6.52
CA HIS A 44 -1.11 -11.04 5.95
C HIS A 44 -1.14 -12.55 6.14
N SER A 45 -2.02 -13.07 7.02
CA SER A 45 -2.28 -14.50 7.13
C SER A 45 -3.03 -15.06 5.91
N ILE A 46 -3.74 -14.21 5.17
CA ILE A 46 -4.46 -14.58 3.96
C ILE A 46 -3.49 -14.55 2.78
N SER A 47 -3.19 -15.71 2.22
CA SER A 47 -2.29 -15.87 1.07
C SER A 47 -3.03 -16.34 -0.18
N ALA A 48 -2.44 -16.05 -1.34
CA ALA A 48 -2.89 -16.56 -2.62
C ALA A 48 -1.69 -17.07 -3.42
N PRO A 49 -1.89 -18.04 -4.35
CA PRO A 49 -0.80 -18.53 -5.18
C PRO A 49 -0.37 -17.52 -6.27
N HIS A 50 -1.07 -16.39 -6.39
CA HIS A 50 -0.91 -15.43 -7.48
C HIS A 50 -1.07 -14.00 -6.94
N LEU A 51 -0.40 -13.06 -7.57
CA LEU A 51 -0.59 -11.62 -7.42
C LEU A 51 -1.76 -11.17 -8.30
N GLY A 52 -2.64 -10.34 -7.73
CA GLY A 52 -3.82 -9.86 -8.44
C GLY A 52 -4.93 -9.34 -7.53
N SER A 53 -6.11 -9.18 -8.11
CA SER A 53 -7.32 -8.77 -7.39
C SER A 53 -7.82 -9.87 -6.45
N VAL A 54 -8.58 -9.46 -5.43
CA VAL A 54 -9.19 -10.33 -4.42
C VAL A 54 -10.09 -11.44 -4.98
N ASN A 55 -10.58 -11.30 -6.20
CA ASN A 55 -11.41 -12.30 -6.88
C ASN A 55 -10.60 -13.34 -7.69
N GLY A 56 -9.27 -13.34 -7.57
CA GLY A 56 -8.37 -14.23 -8.31
C GLY A 56 -8.10 -13.79 -9.75
N GLY A 57 -8.54 -12.58 -10.14
CA GLY A 57 -8.27 -11.97 -11.45
C GLY A 57 -7.07 -11.02 -11.45
N PRO A 58 -6.71 -10.47 -12.63
CA PRO A 58 -5.67 -9.43 -12.72
C PRO A 58 -6.03 -8.20 -11.89
N PHE A 59 -5.03 -7.39 -11.52
CA PHE A 59 -5.27 -6.13 -10.84
C PHE A 59 -6.13 -5.17 -11.69
N ARG A 60 -7.00 -4.43 -11.00
CA ARG A 60 -7.90 -3.42 -11.57
C ARG A 60 -8.08 -2.26 -10.60
N ASN A 61 -7.00 -1.53 -10.37
CA ASN A 61 -7.00 -0.37 -9.47
C ASN A 61 -6.10 0.74 -10.03
N GLN A 62 -5.99 1.83 -9.27
CA GLN A 62 -5.26 3.04 -9.69
C GLN A 62 -3.76 2.83 -9.95
N TYR A 63 -3.13 1.78 -9.43
CA TYR A 63 -1.73 1.47 -9.78
C TYR A 63 -1.56 0.91 -11.20
N PHE A 64 -2.66 0.44 -11.81
CA PHE A 64 -2.69 -0.26 -13.09
C PHE A 64 -3.64 0.41 -14.08
N TYR A 65 -3.61 1.74 -14.13
CA TYR A 65 -4.61 2.54 -14.85
C TYR A 65 -4.40 2.57 -16.36
N LEU A 66 -3.15 2.56 -16.86
CA LEU A 66 -2.85 2.73 -18.28
C LEU A 66 -3.49 1.61 -19.09
N ARG A 67 -4.49 1.97 -19.90
CA ARG A 67 -5.30 1.01 -20.66
C ARG A 67 -4.46 0.11 -21.59
N SER A 68 -3.37 0.63 -22.14
CA SER A 68 -2.44 -0.13 -22.99
C SER A 68 -1.62 -1.16 -22.22
N LEU A 69 -1.36 -0.92 -20.94
CA LEU A 69 -0.53 -1.78 -20.07
C LEU A 69 -1.32 -2.53 -19.00
N GLN A 70 -2.65 -2.34 -18.91
CA GLN A 70 -3.50 -3.01 -17.94
C GLN A 70 -3.20 -4.51 -17.86
N PRO A 71 -2.98 -5.06 -16.65
CA PRO A 71 -2.71 -6.48 -16.47
C PRO A 71 -3.85 -7.31 -17.06
N LYS A 72 -3.51 -8.22 -17.98
CA LYS A 72 -4.48 -9.11 -18.64
C LYS A 72 -4.58 -10.47 -17.95
N LYS A 73 -3.58 -10.81 -17.15
CA LYS A 73 -3.46 -12.05 -16.38
C LYS A 73 -2.98 -11.72 -14.97
N VAL A 74 -3.21 -12.65 -14.05
CA VAL A 74 -2.53 -12.67 -12.76
C VAL A 74 -1.04 -12.96 -12.94
N TRP A 75 -0.24 -12.61 -11.95
CA TRP A 75 1.19 -12.93 -11.92
C TRP A 75 1.49 -13.99 -10.86
N THR A 76 2.48 -14.82 -11.11
CA THR A 76 2.87 -15.92 -10.23
C THR A 76 4.22 -15.70 -9.55
N SER A 77 4.87 -14.57 -9.86
CA SER A 77 6.17 -14.23 -9.32
C SER A 77 6.32 -12.71 -9.15
N VAL A 78 7.15 -12.29 -8.20
CA VAL A 78 7.49 -10.88 -8.01
C VAL A 78 8.17 -10.27 -9.25
N PRO A 79 9.05 -10.98 -9.99
CA PRO A 79 9.64 -10.45 -11.21
C PRO A 79 8.61 -10.15 -12.31
N GLU A 80 7.55 -10.95 -12.45
CA GLU A 80 6.46 -10.64 -13.39
C GLU A 80 5.71 -9.34 -13.00
N PHE A 81 5.52 -9.12 -11.70
CA PHE A 81 4.92 -7.90 -11.16
C PHE A 81 5.82 -6.68 -11.37
N ILE A 82 7.12 -6.81 -11.11
CA ILE A 82 8.12 -5.75 -11.34
C ILE A 82 8.25 -5.43 -12.83
N ASP A 83 8.16 -6.43 -13.71
CA ASP A 83 8.24 -6.23 -15.16
C ASP A 83 7.10 -5.37 -15.71
N HIS A 84 5.92 -5.41 -15.09
CA HIS A 84 4.84 -4.47 -15.43
C HIS A 84 5.28 -3.01 -15.21
N PHE A 85 5.90 -2.72 -14.08
CA PHE A 85 6.41 -1.37 -13.79
C PHE A 85 7.64 -1.03 -14.63
N ARG A 86 8.47 -2.01 -15.04
CA ARG A 86 9.51 -1.81 -16.07
C ARG A 86 8.90 -1.31 -17.36
N GLN A 87 7.89 -2.00 -17.89
CA GLN A 87 7.21 -1.60 -19.13
C GLN A 87 6.59 -0.21 -19.03
N LEU A 88 6.03 0.13 -17.87
CA LEU A 88 5.51 1.46 -17.59
C LEU A 88 6.61 2.53 -17.59
N LEU A 89 7.67 2.34 -16.81
CA LEU A 89 8.77 3.29 -16.66
C LEU A 89 9.47 3.54 -18.00
N MET A 90 9.61 2.51 -18.83
CA MET A 90 10.15 2.62 -20.18
C MET A 90 9.34 3.53 -21.13
N LEU A 91 8.09 3.88 -20.79
CA LEU A 91 7.32 4.88 -21.54
C LEU A 91 7.69 6.32 -21.19
N PHE A 92 8.26 6.56 -20.01
CA PHE A 92 8.47 7.90 -19.45
C PHE A 92 9.94 8.20 -19.10
N GLY A 93 10.80 7.18 -18.99
CA GLY A 93 12.19 7.30 -18.53
C GLY A 93 13.20 6.60 -19.43
N THR A 94 14.47 6.61 -19.02
CA THR A 94 15.55 5.89 -19.71
C THR A 94 15.68 4.46 -19.18
N VAL A 95 16.41 3.62 -19.92
CA VAL A 95 16.75 2.25 -19.49
C VAL A 95 17.53 2.30 -18.17
N GLU A 96 18.51 3.21 -18.08
CA GLU A 96 19.38 3.35 -16.90
C GLU A 96 18.57 3.73 -15.66
N TYR A 97 17.67 4.71 -15.78
CA TYR A 97 16.78 5.11 -14.69
C TYR A 97 15.84 3.97 -14.27
N THR A 98 15.27 3.26 -15.25
CA THR A 98 14.33 2.17 -15.00
C THR A 98 14.99 1.02 -14.25
N GLU A 99 16.13 0.53 -14.72
CA GLU A 99 16.82 -0.59 -14.08
C GLU A 99 17.44 -0.19 -12.74
N GLU A 100 17.92 1.06 -12.58
CA GLU A 100 18.38 1.57 -11.28
C GLU A 100 17.26 1.58 -10.24
N LEU A 101 16.08 2.12 -10.60
CA LEU A 101 14.94 2.18 -9.68
C LEU A 101 14.46 0.77 -9.30
N LEU A 102 14.31 -0.13 -10.27
CA LEU A 102 13.74 -1.46 -10.01
C LEU A 102 14.71 -2.42 -9.32
N ALA A 103 16.03 -2.16 -9.37
CA ALA A 103 17.04 -2.96 -8.68
C ALA A 103 16.91 -2.91 -7.15
N ASP A 104 16.29 -1.87 -6.60
CA ASP A 104 16.08 -1.70 -5.17
C ASP A 104 14.87 -2.50 -4.64
N PHE A 105 14.03 -3.08 -5.50
CA PHE A 105 12.90 -3.90 -5.05
C PHE A 105 13.28 -5.37 -4.83
N PRO A 106 12.71 -6.03 -3.80
CA PRO A 106 12.84 -7.48 -3.63
C PRO A 106 12.34 -8.23 -4.86
N GLN A 107 13.04 -9.29 -5.25
CA GLN A 107 12.69 -10.12 -6.42
C GLN A 107 11.95 -11.41 -6.03
N ASP A 108 11.72 -11.62 -4.75
CA ASP A 108 11.01 -12.75 -4.18
C ASP A 108 10.17 -12.31 -2.98
N GLY A 109 9.38 -13.24 -2.45
CA GLY A 109 8.54 -13.00 -1.28
C GLY A 109 7.20 -13.71 -1.36
N ALA A 110 6.59 -13.90 -0.18
CA ALA A 110 5.22 -14.39 -0.09
C ALA A 110 4.22 -13.34 -0.59
N PHE A 111 3.10 -13.83 -1.12
CA PHE A 111 1.98 -12.99 -1.51
C PHE A 111 0.95 -13.00 -0.39
N CYS A 112 0.64 -11.82 0.12
CA CYS A 112 -0.35 -11.64 1.17
C CYS A 112 -1.46 -10.72 0.67
N PHE A 113 -2.63 -10.84 1.30
CA PHE A 113 -3.68 -9.85 1.13
C PHE A 113 -3.25 -8.53 1.75
N THR A 114 -3.31 -7.45 0.98
CA THR A 114 -2.88 -6.13 1.41
C THR A 114 -3.93 -5.08 1.05
N HIS A 115 -3.95 -3.98 1.80
CA HIS A 115 -4.84 -2.85 1.52
C HIS A 115 -4.38 -2.12 0.25
N GLY A 116 -3.06 -2.02 0.07
CA GLY A 116 -2.41 -1.33 -1.03
C GLY A 116 -2.32 0.18 -0.85
N ASP A 117 -2.91 0.74 0.21
CA ASP A 117 -2.92 2.19 0.51
C ASP A 117 -3.17 2.45 2.01
N LEU A 118 -2.61 1.63 2.90
CA LEU A 118 -2.85 1.76 4.34
C LEU A 118 -2.02 2.90 4.94
N ILE A 119 -2.59 4.10 4.93
CA ILE A 119 -1.98 5.30 5.49
C ILE A 119 -2.93 5.95 6.52
N PRO A 120 -2.47 6.89 7.37
CA PRO A 120 -3.31 7.51 8.41
C PRO A 120 -4.61 8.18 7.91
N GLN A 121 -4.73 8.44 6.60
CA GLN A 121 -5.97 8.93 5.99
C GLN A 121 -7.07 7.86 5.94
N ASN A 122 -6.69 6.60 5.80
CA ASN A 122 -7.57 5.46 5.58
C ASN A 122 -7.86 4.66 6.88
N ILE A 123 -7.45 5.18 8.03
CA ILE A 123 -7.65 4.59 9.35
C ILE A 123 -8.57 5.50 10.16
N LEU A 124 -9.72 5.01 10.59
CA LEU A 124 -10.64 5.74 11.47
C LEU A 124 -10.38 5.37 12.94
N VAL A 125 -10.38 6.37 13.81
CA VAL A 125 -10.18 6.20 15.25
C VAL A 125 -11.21 6.95 16.10
N ASN A 126 -11.52 6.41 17.27
CA ASN A 126 -12.19 7.11 18.36
C ASN A 126 -11.27 7.08 19.60
N GLY A 127 -10.67 8.22 19.92
CA GLY A 127 -9.54 8.27 20.84
C GLY A 127 -8.35 7.47 20.27
N SER A 128 -7.91 6.44 20.99
CA SER A 128 -6.86 5.52 20.54
C SER A 128 -7.38 4.17 20.05
N THR A 129 -8.70 4.02 19.88
CA THR A 129 -9.30 2.78 19.37
C THR A 129 -9.50 2.90 17.87
N ILE A 130 -9.00 1.93 17.09
CA ILE A 130 -9.28 1.85 15.66
C ILE A 130 -10.72 1.37 15.50
N THR A 131 -11.53 2.14 14.79
CA THR A 131 -12.94 1.83 14.55
C THR A 131 -13.18 1.27 13.15
N GLY A 132 -12.28 1.55 12.19
CA GLY A 132 -12.28 0.89 10.90
C GLY A 132 -11.17 1.32 9.97
N ILE A 133 -11.00 0.51 8.91
CA ILE A 133 -10.10 0.75 7.79
C ILE A 133 -10.98 0.94 6.54
N ILE A 134 -10.74 2.00 5.78
CA ILE A 134 -11.58 2.43 4.65
C ILE A 134 -10.74 2.62 3.38
N ASP A 135 -11.39 2.82 2.24
CA ASP A 135 -10.76 2.99 0.92
C ASP A 135 -9.96 1.77 0.42
N TRP A 136 -10.63 0.61 0.40
CA TRP A 136 -10.08 -0.66 -0.09
C TRP A 136 -9.96 -0.73 -1.63
N SER A 137 -9.98 0.39 -2.33
CA SER A 137 -10.00 0.44 -3.81
C SER A 137 -8.72 -0.12 -4.45
N THR A 138 -7.60 -0.12 -3.71
CA THR A 138 -6.31 -0.67 -4.11
C THR A 138 -6.05 -2.09 -3.62
N ALA A 139 -6.97 -2.69 -2.86
CA ALA A 139 -6.74 -3.96 -2.19
C ALA A 139 -6.55 -5.13 -3.16
N GLY A 140 -5.71 -6.08 -2.74
CA GLY A 140 -5.35 -7.24 -3.56
C GLY A 140 -4.26 -8.09 -2.93
N PHE A 141 -3.77 -9.06 -3.69
CA PHE A 141 -2.63 -9.88 -3.29
C PHE A 141 -1.36 -9.29 -3.88
N TYR A 142 -0.51 -8.73 -3.02
CA TYR A 142 0.74 -8.07 -3.38
C TYR A 142 1.95 -8.80 -2.77
N PRO A 143 3.18 -8.54 -3.25
CA PRO A 143 4.36 -8.90 -2.48
C PRO A 143 4.37 -8.14 -1.15
N ALA A 144 4.78 -8.80 -0.07
CA ALA A 144 4.73 -8.22 1.29
C ALA A 144 5.47 -6.88 1.47
N PHE A 145 6.47 -6.57 0.63
CA PHE A 145 7.17 -5.28 0.68
C PHE A 145 6.27 -4.10 0.28
N TRP A 146 5.22 -4.33 -0.52
CA TRP A 146 4.39 -3.27 -1.10
C TRP A 146 3.66 -2.47 -0.01
N GLU A 147 2.96 -3.16 0.89
CA GLU A 147 2.25 -2.52 2.01
C GLU A 147 3.22 -1.79 2.93
N TYR A 148 4.35 -2.42 3.25
CA TYR A 148 5.39 -1.80 4.07
C TYR A 148 5.91 -0.49 3.45
N CYS A 149 6.25 -0.50 2.16
CA CYS A 149 6.76 0.69 1.50
C CYS A 149 5.71 1.78 1.46
N ARG A 150 4.46 1.43 1.16
CA ARG A 150 3.36 2.38 1.13
C ARG A 150 3.10 3.03 2.49
N MET A 151 3.14 2.25 3.57
CA MET A 151 3.02 2.76 4.93
C MET A 151 4.15 3.73 5.29
N HIS A 152 5.39 3.45 4.88
CA HIS A 152 6.56 4.27 5.25
C HIS A 152 6.79 5.49 4.37
N GLU A 153 6.26 5.52 3.15
CA GLU A 153 6.39 6.63 2.23
C GLU A 153 5.86 7.95 2.83
N GLU A 154 4.73 7.88 3.55
CA GLU A 154 4.07 9.04 4.15
C GLU A 154 4.54 9.34 5.59
N ALA A 155 5.54 8.62 6.11
CA ALA A 155 5.98 8.74 7.51
C ALA A 155 6.29 10.18 7.93
N SER A 156 6.98 10.93 7.07
CA SER A 156 7.34 12.33 7.35
C SER A 156 6.15 13.29 7.37
N ASN A 157 5.02 12.91 6.77
CA ASN A 157 3.84 13.78 6.67
C ASN A 157 2.99 13.76 7.95
N TYR A 158 3.21 12.79 8.85
CA TYR A 158 2.41 12.58 10.05
C TYR A 158 3.29 12.37 11.29
N PRO A 159 3.44 13.37 12.18
CA PRO A 159 4.40 13.33 13.30
C PRO A 159 4.31 12.15 14.27
N GLY A 160 3.15 11.48 14.40
CA GLY A 160 2.99 10.28 15.23
C GLY A 160 3.02 8.96 14.46
N TRP A 161 3.11 9.00 13.12
CA TRP A 161 3.05 7.79 12.29
C TRP A 161 4.35 7.00 12.36
N SER A 162 5.51 7.68 12.32
CA SER A 162 6.80 7.01 12.50
C SER A 162 6.86 6.21 13.80
N HIS A 163 6.34 6.74 14.92
CA HIS A 163 6.26 6.02 16.19
C HIS A 163 5.43 4.73 16.09
N ILE A 164 4.29 4.78 15.40
CA ILE A 164 3.46 3.59 15.16
C ILE A 164 4.22 2.58 14.29
N LEU A 165 4.88 3.04 13.22
CA LEU A 165 5.62 2.19 12.31
C LEU A 165 6.82 1.52 12.98
N ASP A 166 7.54 2.22 13.86
CA ASP A 166 8.68 1.68 14.60
C ASP A 166 8.27 0.51 15.53
N ILE A 167 7.03 0.54 16.04
CA ILE A 167 6.46 -0.55 16.85
C ILE A 167 6.05 -1.73 15.98
N ILE A 168 5.41 -1.46 14.83
CA ILE A 168 4.92 -2.52 13.93
C ILE A 168 6.09 -3.22 13.23
N PHE A 169 7.12 -2.46 12.85
CA PHE A 169 8.26 -2.91 12.08
C PHE A 169 9.58 -2.59 12.79
N PRO A 170 9.94 -3.32 13.86
CA PRO A 170 11.12 -3.04 14.68
C PRO A 170 12.46 -3.33 13.97
N ALA A 171 12.42 -3.92 12.77
CA ALA A 171 13.61 -4.17 11.96
C ALA A 171 14.15 -2.86 11.35
N PRO A 172 15.44 -2.79 10.97
CA PRO A 172 15.99 -1.62 10.30
C PRO A 172 15.18 -1.21 9.08
N ARG A 173 14.93 0.10 8.95
CA ARG A 173 14.12 0.66 7.87
C ARG A 173 14.74 0.35 6.50
N ARG A 174 13.91 -0.13 5.57
CA ARG A 174 14.33 -0.50 4.20
C ARG A 174 14.37 0.72 3.30
N GLU A 175 15.29 1.65 3.59
CA GLU A 175 15.34 2.98 2.96
C GLU A 175 15.39 2.94 1.43
N ARG A 176 16.13 1.98 0.83
CA ARG A 176 16.21 1.81 -0.63
C ARG A 176 14.87 1.43 -1.25
N GLU A 177 14.19 0.44 -0.67
CA GLU A 177 12.86 -0.01 -1.12
C GLU A 177 11.82 1.11 -1.00
N ILE A 178 11.84 1.85 0.11
CA ILE A 178 10.92 2.97 0.35
C ILE A 178 11.17 4.10 -0.65
N ALA A 179 12.44 4.45 -0.89
CA ALA A 179 12.79 5.48 -1.87
C ALA A 179 12.43 5.06 -3.31
N ALA A 180 12.65 3.80 -3.68
CA ALA A 180 12.24 3.26 -4.97
C ALA A 180 10.72 3.29 -5.14
N PHE A 181 9.96 2.90 -4.11
CA PHE A 181 8.50 2.98 -4.09
C PHE A 181 8.00 4.41 -4.26
N HIS A 182 8.60 5.37 -3.55
CA HIS A 182 8.24 6.77 -3.66
C HIS A 182 8.46 7.32 -5.07
N ARG A 183 9.60 7.02 -5.68
CA ARG A 183 9.89 7.38 -7.07
C ARG A 183 8.88 6.75 -8.04
N LEU A 184 8.56 5.46 -7.86
CA LEU A 184 7.58 4.76 -8.67
C LEU A 184 6.18 5.40 -8.55
N ARG A 185 5.73 5.72 -7.34
CA ARG A 185 4.46 6.41 -7.10
C ARG A 185 4.44 7.79 -7.75
N GLY A 186 5.52 8.56 -7.65
CA GLY A 186 5.63 9.84 -8.35
C GLY A 186 5.41 9.69 -9.86
N VAL A 187 6.02 8.68 -10.50
CA VAL A 187 5.77 8.41 -11.93
C VAL A 187 4.29 8.07 -12.18
N LEU A 188 3.68 7.27 -11.31
CA LEU A 188 2.28 6.88 -11.43
C LEU A 188 1.34 8.09 -11.28
N GLU A 189 1.61 9.00 -10.34
CA GLU A 189 0.79 10.19 -10.05
C GLU A 189 0.96 11.32 -11.07
N TYR A 190 2.19 11.63 -11.50
CA TYR A 190 2.46 12.80 -12.34
C TYR A 190 2.33 12.55 -13.84
N ASN A 191 2.20 11.30 -14.27
CA ASN A 191 1.92 10.93 -15.67
C ASN A 191 0.44 10.52 -15.90
N LEU A 192 -0.42 10.81 -14.90
CA LEU A 192 -1.87 10.68 -14.92
C LEU A 192 -2.56 11.97 -15.38
#